data_AF-A0A357IEJ6-F1
#
_entry.id   AF-A0A357IEJ6-F1
#
_cell.length_a   1.000
_cell.length_b   1.000
_cell.length_c   1.000
_cell.angle_alpha   90.00
_cell.angle_beta   90.00
_cell.angle_gamma   90.00
#
_symmetry.space_group_name_H-M   'P 1'
#
loop_
_entity.id
_entity.type
_entity.pdbx_description
1 polymer ?
#
loop_
_entity_poly.entity_id
_entity_poly.type
_entity_poly.pdbx_seq_one_letter_code
_entity_poly.pdbx_strand_id
1 'polypeptide(L)'
;MLLDVAVREHTNNRKSLRDLLIPVLDAGLTLNTAATMDDVLRVMDAQIGVPIVRDLYAKHALAPGSFDLDALWKDLGVRVEGNDIVVNDEARLAHIRRAITDEKAS
;
A
#
# COMPACT_ATOMS: atom_id res chain seq x y z
N MET A 1 4.31 -1.68 -2.52
CA MET A 1 4.57 -0.35 -1.94
C MET A 1 3.40 0.60 -2.11
N LEU A 2 2.92 0.87 -3.33
CA LEU A 2 1.78 1.78 -3.57
C LEU A 2 0.52 1.43 -2.76
N LEU A 3 0.08 0.18 -2.82
CA LEU A 3 -1.07 -0.27 -2.08
C LEU A 3 -0.91 -0.07 -0.57
N ASP A 4 0.29 -0.27 -0.04
CA ASP A 4 0.59 -0.05 1.38
C ASP A 4 0.45 1.43 1.76
N VAL A 5 0.94 2.35 0.92
CA VAL A 5 0.75 3.80 1.12
C VAL A 5 -0.73 4.18 1.11
N ALA A 6 -1.50 3.69 0.14
CA ALA A 6 -2.92 4.03 0.03
C ALA A 6 -3.74 3.51 1.22
N VAL A 7 -3.45 2.29 1.69
CA VAL A 7 -4.10 1.70 2.87
C VAL A 7 -3.75 2.50 4.12
N ARG A 8 -2.48 2.85 4.31
CA ARG A 8 -2.03 3.68 5.44
C ARG A 8 -2.63 5.08 5.40
N GLU A 9 -2.74 5.71 4.23
CA GLU A 9 -3.36 7.02 4.06
C GLU A 9 -4.84 6.97 4.44
N HIS A 10 -5.58 6.00 3.91
CA HIS A 10 -7.01 5.88 4.19
C HIS A 10 -7.31 5.51 5.64
N THR A 11 -6.44 4.72 6.26
CA THR A 11 -6.63 4.24 7.63
C THR A 11 -5.89 5.06 8.68
N ASN A 12 -5.23 6.16 8.30
CA ASN A 12 -4.36 6.96 9.16
C ASN A 12 -3.32 6.09 9.90
N ASN A 13 -2.56 5.28 9.16
CA ASN A 13 -1.57 4.32 9.63
C ASN A 13 -2.09 3.21 10.56
N ARG A 14 -3.41 3.04 10.75
CA ARG A 14 -3.95 1.96 11.60
C ARG A 14 -3.87 0.57 10.95
N LYS A 15 -3.81 0.50 9.62
CA LYS A 15 -3.62 -0.75 8.88
C LYS A 15 -2.51 -0.58 7.85
N SER A 16 -1.81 -1.67 7.59
CA SER A 16 -0.81 -1.87 6.55
C SER A 16 -1.28 -2.95 5.59
N LEU A 17 -0.59 -3.10 4.46
CA LEU A 17 -0.80 -4.20 3.53
C LEU A 17 -0.65 -5.56 4.23
N ARG A 18 0.24 -5.68 5.22
CA ARG A 18 0.41 -6.92 6.00
C ARG A 18 -0.87 -7.29 6.75
N ASP A 19 -1.52 -6.32 7.38
CA ASP A 19 -2.78 -6.53 8.10
C ASP A 19 -3.92 -6.97 7.18
N LEU A 20 -3.82 -6.68 5.88
CA LEU A 20 -4.79 -7.14 4.88
C LEU A 20 -4.46 -8.55 4.37
N LEU A 21 -3.18 -8.91 4.30
CA LEU A 21 -2.73 -10.22 3.83
C LEU A 21 -2.89 -11.32 4.87
N ILE A 22 -2.79 -11.01 6.16
CA ILE A 22 -2.98 -12.00 7.23
C ILE A 22 -4.37 -12.68 7.13
N PRO A 23 -5.51 -11.96 7.04
CA PRO A 23 -6.83 -12.57 6.89
C PRO A 23 -7.01 -13.37 5.59
N VAL A 24 -6.29 -13.02 4.51
CA VAL A 24 -6.31 -13.80 3.26
C VAL A 24 -5.70 -15.18 3.48
N LEU A 25 -4.57 -15.24 4.20
CA LEU A 25 -3.91 -16.48 4.57
C LEU A 25 -4.77 -17.31 5.54
N ASP A 26 -5.38 -16.66 6.54
CA ASP A 26 -6.28 -17.32 7.51
C ASP A 26 -7.54 -17.90 6.82
N ALA A 27 -8.02 -17.25 5.76
CA ALA A 27 -9.11 -17.75 4.92
C ALA A 27 -8.69 -18.92 4.01
N GLY A 28 -7.42 -19.34 4.05
CA GLY A 28 -6.89 -20.43 3.23
C GLY A 28 -6.73 -20.07 1.75
N LEU A 29 -6.88 -18.79 1.38
CA LEU A 29 -6.79 -18.34 0.00
C LEU A 29 -5.34 -18.37 -0.47
N THR A 30 -4.97 -19.49 -1.09
CA THR A 30 -3.63 -19.74 -1.63
C THR A 30 -3.72 -20.18 -3.09
N LEU A 31 -2.59 -20.11 -3.81
CA LEU A 31 -2.50 -20.60 -5.19
C LEU A 31 -2.92 -22.08 -5.32
N ASN A 32 -2.80 -22.87 -4.25
CA ASN A 32 -3.17 -24.28 -4.21
C ASN A 32 -4.69 -24.51 -4.07
N THR A 33 -5.45 -23.50 -3.67
CA THR A 33 -6.90 -23.59 -3.44
C THR A 33 -7.75 -23.11 -4.61
N ALA A 34 -7.14 -22.79 -5.75
CA ALA A 34 -7.80 -22.17 -6.91
C ALA A 34 -8.54 -20.85 -6.57
N ALA A 35 -8.12 -20.16 -5.50
CA ALA A 35 -8.65 -18.85 -5.15
C ALA A 35 -8.39 -17.86 -6.29
N THR A 36 -9.43 -17.11 -6.68
CA THR A 36 -9.30 -16.08 -7.71
C THR A 36 -8.69 -14.81 -7.12
N MET A 37 -8.17 -13.93 -7.97
CA MET A 37 -7.72 -12.61 -7.51
C MET A 37 -8.87 -11.82 -6.88
N ASP A 38 -10.10 -11.96 -7.39
CA ASP A 38 -11.28 -11.29 -6.82
C ASP A 38 -11.56 -11.76 -5.39
N ASP A 39 -11.38 -13.06 -5.10
CA ASP A 39 -11.52 -13.60 -3.74
C ASP A 39 -10.54 -12.94 -2.76
N VAL A 40 -9.28 -12.80 -3.17
CA VAL A 40 -8.23 -12.14 -2.38
C VAL A 40 -8.58 -10.68 -2.14
N LEU A 41 -8.89 -9.94 -3.21
CA LEU A 41 -9.19 -8.51 -3.12
C LEU A 41 -10.42 -8.23 -2.26
N ARG A 42 -11.45 -9.10 -2.33
CA ARG A 42 -12.66 -9.02 -1.50
C ARG A 42 -12.35 -9.16 -0.01
N VAL A 43 -11.51 -10.12 0.37
CA VAL A 43 -11.11 -10.30 1.78
C VAL A 43 -10.30 -9.11 2.28
N MET A 44 -9.39 -8.57 1.45
CA MET A 44 -8.60 -7.39 1.81
C MET A 44 -9.47 -6.14 2.01
N ASP A 45 -10.41 -5.88 1.10
CA ASP A 45 -11.32 -4.73 1.24
C ASP A 45 -12.26 -4.85 2.44
N ALA A 46 -12.68 -6.08 2.80
CA ALA A 46 -13.49 -6.31 3.99
C ALA A 46 -12.78 -5.87 5.29
N GLN A 47 -11.44 -5.84 5.31
CA GLN A 47 -10.68 -5.36 6.45
C GLN A 47 -10.70 -3.83 6.60
N ILE A 48 -11.00 -3.09 5.52
CA ILE A 48 -11.01 -1.63 5.49
C ILE A 48 -12.45 -1.09 5.47
N GLY A 49 -13.39 -1.86 4.91
CA GLY A 49 -14.81 -1.51 4.78
C GLY A 49 -15.16 -0.76 3.49
N VAL A 50 -14.17 -0.49 2.63
CA VAL A 50 -14.33 0.19 1.33
C VAL A 50 -13.45 -0.49 0.26
N PRO A 51 -13.82 -0.42 -1.04
CA PRO A 51 -13.19 -1.21 -2.10
C PRO A 51 -11.83 -0.67 -2.61
N ILE A 52 -10.98 -0.14 -1.72
CA ILE A 52 -9.73 0.54 -2.10
C ILE A 52 -8.75 -0.37 -2.84
N VAL A 53 -8.63 -1.62 -2.41
CA VAL A 53 -7.68 -2.56 -2.99
C VAL A 53 -8.14 -2.99 -4.38
N ARG A 54 -9.45 -3.25 -4.55
CA ARG A 54 -10.04 -3.53 -5.88
C ARG A 54 -9.90 -2.35 -6.83
N ASP A 55 -10.17 -1.13 -6.38
CA ASP A 55 -10.07 0.07 -7.22
C ASP A 55 -8.62 0.31 -7.68
N LEU A 56 -7.65 0.18 -6.77
CA LEU A 56 -6.23 0.26 -7.12
C LEU A 56 -5.80 -0.85 -8.06
N TYR A 57 -6.26 -2.08 -7.83
CA TYR A 57 -5.96 -3.21 -8.71
C TYR A 57 -6.51 -2.96 -10.13
N ALA A 58 -7.78 -2.56 -10.25
CA ALA A 58 -8.40 -2.26 -11.55
C ALA A 58 -7.69 -1.11 -12.28
N LYS A 59 -7.31 -0.06 -11.55
CA LYS A 59 -6.64 1.13 -12.11
C LYS A 59 -5.20 0.87 -12.57
N HIS A 60 -4.50 -0.09 -11.96
CA HIS A 60 -3.06 -0.23 -12.14
C HIS A 60 -2.59 -1.60 -12.65
N ALA A 61 -3.23 -2.70 -12.27
CA ALA A 61 -2.86 -4.03 -12.77
C ALA A 61 -3.29 -4.24 -14.24
N LEU A 62 -4.32 -3.50 -14.68
CA LEU A 62 -4.87 -3.58 -16.03
C LEU A 62 -4.38 -2.47 -16.97
N ALA A 63 -3.60 -1.50 -16.47
CA ALA A 63 -3.13 -0.34 -17.24
C ALA A 63 -1.67 0.01 -16.94
N PRO A 64 -0.71 -0.37 -17.81
CA PRO A 64 0.71 -0.06 -17.63
C PRO A 64 0.97 1.46 -17.64
N GLY A 65 1.79 1.95 -16.70
CA GLY A 65 2.35 3.31 -16.75
C GLY A 65 1.51 4.44 -16.15
N SER A 66 0.40 4.14 -15.45
CA SER A 66 -0.50 5.18 -14.90
C SER A 66 -0.06 5.78 -13.57
N PHE A 67 1.12 5.43 -13.05
CA PHE A 67 1.56 5.84 -11.72
C PHE A 67 2.71 6.85 -11.78
N ASP A 68 2.44 8.07 -11.29
CA ASP A 68 3.45 9.11 -11.09
C ASP A 68 4.23 8.81 -9.81
N LEU A 69 5.29 8.00 -9.95
CA LEU A 69 6.18 7.67 -8.85
C LEU A 69 6.88 8.92 -8.31
N ASP A 70 7.20 9.89 -9.15
CA ASP A 70 7.88 11.12 -8.73
C ASP A 70 7.00 11.96 -7.82
N ALA A 71 5.70 12.08 -8.14
CA ALA A 71 4.72 12.71 -7.27
C ALA A 71 4.59 11.96 -5.94
N LEU A 72 4.52 10.63 -5.96
CA LEU A 72 4.45 9.84 -4.73
C LEU A 72 5.70 10.04 -3.85
N TRP A 73 6.89 10.01 -4.44
CA TRP A 73 8.14 10.23 -3.70
C TRP A 73 8.17 11.63 -3.07
N LYS A 74 7.76 12.64 -3.83
CA LYS A 74 7.63 14.01 -3.33
C LYS A 74 6.65 14.10 -2.16
N ASP A 75 5.50 13.44 -2.23
CA ASP A 75 4.52 13.41 -1.15
C ASP A 75 5.04 12.69 0.09
N LEU A 76 5.82 11.63 -0.08
CA LEU A 76 6.54 10.95 1.00
C LEU A 76 7.72 11.77 1.54
N GLY A 77 8.06 12.89 0.91
CA GLY A 77 9.18 13.75 1.27
C GLY A 77 10.53 13.14 0.91
N VAL A 78 10.61 12.31 -0.13
CA VAL A 78 11.86 11.69 -0.60
C VAL A 78 12.25 12.34 -1.92
N ARG A 79 13.51 12.79 -2.00
CA ARG A 79 14.13 13.26 -3.25
C ARG A 79 15.54 12.72 -3.36
N VAL A 80 15.96 12.42 -4.59
CA VAL A 80 17.36 12.13 -4.91
C VAL A 80 18.05 13.42 -5.33
N GLU A 81 19.12 13.79 -4.64
CA GLU A 81 19.97 14.94 -4.98
C GLU A 81 21.39 14.44 -5.26
N GLY A 82 21.73 14.27 -6.53
CA GLY A 82 22.99 13.64 -6.95
C GLY A 82 23.06 12.19 -6.48
N ASN A 83 23.97 11.91 -5.54
CA ASN A 83 24.16 10.58 -4.95
C ASN A 83 23.55 10.44 -3.55
N ASP A 84 22.89 11.50 -3.07
CA ASP A 84 22.31 11.58 -1.74
C ASP A 84 20.78 11.45 -1.80
N ILE A 85 20.19 10.89 -0.74
CA ILE A 85 18.75 10.88 -0.51
C ILE A 85 18.42 11.96 0.52
N VAL A 86 17.64 12.95 0.10
CA VAL A 86 17.14 14.02 0.96
C VAL A 86 15.73 13.68 1.42
N VAL A 87 15.52 13.78 2.73
CA VAL A 87 14.25 13.45 3.38
C VAL A 87 13.66 14.71 4.01
N ASN A 88 12.44 15.06 3.62
CA ASN A 88 11.63 16.13 4.19
C ASN A 88 10.59 15.53 5.15
N ASP A 89 10.68 15.86 6.44
CA ASP A 89 9.76 15.40 7.48
C ASP A 89 8.45 16.17 7.58
N GLU A 90 8.35 17.31 6.89
CA GLU A 90 7.17 18.16 6.79
C GLU A 90 6.29 17.81 5.58
N ALA A 91 6.72 16.84 4.75
CA ALA A 91 5.95 16.41 3.59
C ALA A 91 4.62 15.75 4.00
N ARG A 92 3.62 15.89 3.13
CA ARG A 92 2.24 15.44 3.35
C ARG A 92 2.14 14.02 3.88
N LEU A 93 2.89 13.09 3.29
CA LEU A 93 2.90 11.66 3.63
C LEU A 93 4.17 11.25 4.41
N ALA A 94 4.93 12.20 4.98
CA ALA A 94 6.12 11.87 5.77
C ALA A 94 5.81 10.93 6.95
N HIS A 95 4.63 11.09 7.57
CA HIS A 95 4.16 10.20 8.64
C HIS A 95 3.91 8.76 8.18
N ILE A 96 3.51 8.56 6.92
CA ILE A 96 3.38 7.22 6.31
C ILE A 96 4.76 6.65 6.01
N ARG A 97 5.66 7.44 5.42
CA ARG A 97 7.05 7.02 5.17
C ARG A 97 7.69 6.50 6.45
N ARG A 98 7.59 7.26 7.55
CA ARG A 98 8.10 6.84 8.87
C ARG A 98 7.50 5.51 9.31
N ALA A 99 6.18 5.31 9.19
CA ALA A 99 5.53 4.07 9.56
C ALA A 99 5.92 2.85 8.69
N ILE A 100 6.45 3.07 7.48
CA ILE A 100 6.99 2.03 6.60
C ILE A 100 8.46 1.72 6.94
N THR A 101 9.25 2.74 7.24
CA THR A 101 10.70 2.61 7.50
C THR A 101 11.03 2.31 8.95
N ASP A 102 10.13 2.57 9.89
CA ASP A 102 10.31 2.18 11.29
C ASP A 102 10.23 0.66 11.41
N GLU A 103 11.37 0.06 11.78
CA GLU A 103 11.58 -1.37 11.96
C GLU A 103 10.65 -2.01 13.03
N LYS A 104 9.91 -1.19 13.80
CA LYS A 104 9.06 -1.60 14.93
C LYS A 104 7.55 -1.58 14.68
N ALA A 105 7.09 -1.52 13.43
CA ALA A 105 5.69 -1.83 13.13
C ALA A 105 5.56 -3.35 12.86
N SER A 106 5.56 -4.16 13.92
CA SER A 106 5.22 -5.59 13.90
C SER A 106 4.00 -5.86 14.78
#